data_AF-A0A3G2YLU2-F1
#
_entry.id   AF-A0A3G2YLU2-F1
#
_cell.length_a   1.000
_cell.length_b   1.000
_cell.length_c   1.000
_cell.angle_alpha   90.00
_cell.angle_beta   90.00
_cell.angle_gamma   90.00
#
_symmetry.space_group_name_H-M   'P 1'
#
loop_
_entity.id
_entity.type
_entity.pdbx_description
1 polymer ?
#
loop_
_entity_poly.entity_id
_entity_poly.type
_entity_poly.pdbx_seq_one_letter_code
_entity_poly.pdbx_strand_id
1 'polypeptide(L)'
;SRSGKTFTTGPRESLEEQLKPMIDWAITGFKPLGLKGLRPPKGSENGVLRNGTEEVVSLEQCPPTKRLKTYPYNSSKEQRVEEDQTREQMVSEVTSNSGKLEESCLSCGRRNPATFHPLFKGGLCQTCRDRF
;
A
#
# COMPACT_ATOMS: atom_id res chain seq x y z
N SER A 1 3.77 40.96 0.88
CA SER A 1 5.16 40.82 0.42
C SER A 1 5.52 39.34 0.37
N ARG A 2 5.71 38.76 -0.83
CA ARG A 2 6.16 37.36 -0.97
C ARG A 2 7.66 37.32 -0.67
N SER A 3 8.11 36.41 0.22
CA SER A 3 9.51 36.29 0.63
C SER A 3 10.45 36.21 -0.56
N GLY A 4 11.37 37.17 -0.67
CA GLY A 4 12.46 37.18 -1.65
C GLY A 4 13.50 36.13 -1.29
N LYS A 5 13.30 34.90 -1.73
CA LYS A 5 14.30 33.84 -1.64
C LYS A 5 15.18 33.91 -2.89
N THR A 6 16.30 34.60 -2.78
CA THR A 6 17.35 34.56 -3.80
C THR A 6 18.12 33.26 -3.61
N PHE A 7 18.12 32.38 -4.62
CA PHE A 7 18.97 31.20 -4.60
C PHE A 7 20.38 31.62 -4.95
N THR A 8 21.32 31.44 -4.03
CA THR A 8 22.74 31.65 -4.30
C THR A 8 23.21 30.54 -5.22
N THR A 9 23.56 30.88 -6.46
CA THR A 9 24.27 29.97 -7.37
C THR A 9 25.69 29.83 -6.83
N GLY A 10 25.90 28.85 -5.96
CA GLY A 10 27.23 28.41 -5.55
C GLY A 10 28.03 27.88 -6.75
N PRO A 11 29.35 27.67 -6.60
CA PRO A 11 30.19 27.09 -7.64
C PRO A 11 29.51 25.86 -8.22
N ARG A 12 29.55 25.70 -9.55
CA ARG A 12 28.84 24.65 -10.30
C ARG A 12 29.28 23.26 -9.80
N GLU A 13 28.61 22.77 -8.76
CA GLU A 13 28.73 21.41 -8.28
C GLU A 13 28.42 20.50 -9.46
N SER A 14 29.23 19.45 -9.63
CA SER A 14 28.97 18.46 -10.68
C SER A 14 27.57 17.86 -10.49
N LEU A 15 26.95 17.38 -11.56
CA LEU A 15 25.62 16.75 -11.49
C LEU A 15 25.59 15.63 -10.43
N GLU A 16 26.69 14.88 -10.32
CA GLU A 16 26.92 13.85 -9.30
C GLU A 16 26.83 14.44 -7.88
N GLU A 17 27.52 15.55 -7.62
CA GLU A 17 27.51 16.22 -6.31
C GLU A 17 26.13 16.77 -5.96
N GLN A 18 25.39 17.31 -6.94
CA GLN A 18 24.03 17.78 -6.73
C GLN A 18 23.04 16.63 -6.44
N LEU A 19 23.24 15.46 -7.05
CA LEU A 19 22.41 14.27 -6.86
C LEU A 19 22.79 13.47 -5.61
N LYS A 20 24.02 13.63 -5.11
CA LYS A 20 24.56 12.91 -3.96
C LYS A 20 23.66 12.96 -2.71
N PRO A 21 23.05 14.09 -2.31
CA PRO A 21 22.13 14.11 -1.17
C PRO A 21 20.86 13.28 -1.40
N MET A 22 20.34 13.23 -2.63
CA MET A 22 19.16 12.42 -2.97
C MET A 22 19.49 10.93 -2.95
N ILE A 23 20.67 10.57 -3.47
CA ILE A 23 21.19 9.20 -3.46
C ILE A 23 21.47 8.75 -2.03
N ASP A 24 22.16 9.56 -1.23
CA ASP A 24 22.46 9.25 0.16
C ASP A 24 21.18 9.10 0.98
N TRP A 25 20.18 9.96 0.77
CA TRP A 25 18.87 9.84 1.40
C TRP A 25 18.13 8.54 1.01
N ALA A 26 18.21 8.13 -0.26
CA ALA A 26 17.62 6.88 -0.73
C ALA A 26 18.34 5.64 -0.18
N ILE A 27 19.66 5.68 -0.03
CA ILE A 27 20.50 4.57 0.44
C ILE A 27 20.42 4.42 1.96
N THR A 28 20.56 5.52 2.70
CA THR A 28 20.50 5.53 4.17
C THR A 28 19.08 5.35 4.69
N GLY A 29 18.09 5.70 3.87
CA GLY A 29 16.67 5.53 4.13
C GLY A 29 16.16 6.42 5.27
N PHE A 30 14.92 6.16 5.68
CA PHE A 30 14.38 6.72 6.91
C PHE A 30 14.75 5.80 8.06
N LYS A 31 15.46 6.29 9.09
CA LYS A 31 15.61 5.55 10.35
C LYS A 31 14.24 5.60 11.05
N PRO A 32 13.43 4.54 11.04
CA PRO A 32 12.13 4.60 11.69
C PRO A 32 12.39 4.85 13.17
N LEU A 33 11.88 5.97 13.69
CA LEU A 33 11.93 6.28 15.13
C LEU A 33 11.06 5.30 15.96
N GLY A 34 10.53 4.26 15.33
CA GLY A 34 9.60 3.30 15.91
C GLY A 34 8.36 3.99 16.47
N LEU A 35 7.74 3.37 17.47
CA LEU A 35 6.58 3.90 18.19
C LEU A 35 6.82 5.31 18.77
N LYS A 36 8.08 5.70 19.00
CA LYS A 36 8.42 7.04 19.52
C LYS A 36 8.21 8.14 18.49
N GLY A 37 8.37 7.85 17.20
CA GLY A 37 8.13 8.80 16.11
C GLY A 37 6.65 9.07 15.82
N LEU A 38 5.77 8.18 16.30
CA LEU A 38 4.31 8.31 16.18
C LEU A 38 3.69 9.04 17.39
N ARG A 39 4.49 9.34 18.42
CA ARG A 39 3.98 10.00 19.61
C ARG A 39 3.69 11.47 19.29
N PRO A 40 2.51 12.00 19.65
CA PRO A 40 2.25 13.42 19.57
C PRO A 40 3.35 14.21 20.29
N PRO A 41 3.77 15.38 19.78
CA PRO A 41 4.63 16.29 20.51
C PRO A 41 4.01 16.50 21.90
N LYS A 42 4.80 16.40 22.97
CA LYS A 42 4.30 16.69 24.31
C LYS A 42 3.88 18.16 24.31
N GLY A 43 2.57 18.40 24.22
CA GLY A 43 2.00 19.73 24.35
C GLY A 43 2.46 20.31 25.68
N SER A 44 2.99 21.52 25.63
CA SER A 44 3.16 22.36 26.80
C SER A 44 1.84 22.40 27.55
N GLU A 45 1.88 22.05 28.83
CA GLU A 45 0.82 22.32 29.79
C GLU A 45 0.24 23.72 29.54
N ASN A 46 -1.04 23.80 29.19
CA ASN A 46 -1.94 24.92 29.45
C ASN A 46 -3.28 24.65 28.73
N GLY A 47 -4.33 24.34 29.50
CA GLY A 47 -5.72 24.52 29.06
C GLY A 47 -6.67 23.32 29.19
N VAL A 48 -7.02 22.97 30.43
CA VAL A 48 -8.34 22.53 30.95
C VAL A 48 -9.28 21.70 30.06
N LEU A 49 -9.55 20.49 30.56
CA LEU A 49 -10.56 19.50 30.20
C LEU A 49 -12.00 20.03 30.17
N ARG A 50 -12.80 19.58 29.18
CA ARG A 50 -14.21 19.26 29.40
C ARG A 50 -14.54 17.88 28.83
N ASN A 51 -14.92 17.02 29.75
CA ASN A 51 -15.29 15.62 29.59
C ASN A 51 -16.58 15.49 28.77
N GLY A 52 -16.58 14.58 27.80
CA GLY A 52 -17.76 13.91 27.27
C GLY A 52 -17.67 12.44 27.67
N THR A 53 -18.67 11.99 28.42
CA THR A 53 -18.89 10.63 28.89
C THR A 53 -18.80 9.61 27.76
N GLU A 54 -17.95 8.60 27.89
CA GLU A 54 -18.31 7.24 27.53
C GLU A 54 -17.46 6.22 28.29
N GLU A 55 -18.15 5.17 28.66
CA GLU A 55 -17.81 4.20 29.66
C GLU A 55 -16.84 3.17 29.09
N VAL A 56 -15.98 2.67 29.98
CA VAL A 56 -15.18 1.44 29.90
C VAL A 56 -15.47 0.56 28.66
N VAL A 57 -14.60 0.67 27.66
CA VAL A 57 -14.11 -0.49 26.92
C VAL A 57 -12.60 -0.35 26.82
N SER A 58 -11.89 -1.30 27.42
CA SER A 58 -10.46 -1.46 27.24
C SER A 58 -10.19 -1.66 25.74
N LEU A 59 -9.68 -0.63 25.05
CA LEU A 59 -9.29 -0.72 23.65
C LEU A 59 -7.94 -1.45 23.53
N GLU A 60 -7.94 -2.72 23.92
CA GLU A 60 -6.90 -3.70 23.62
C GLU A 60 -7.08 -4.20 22.18
N GLN A 61 -7.03 -3.29 21.19
CA GLN A 61 -7.04 -3.64 19.77
C GLN A 61 -6.17 -2.69 18.95
N CYS A 62 -4.90 -2.60 19.31
CA CYS A 62 -3.88 -2.33 18.28
C CYS A 62 -3.61 -3.67 17.58
N PRO A 63 -3.83 -3.81 16.26
CA PRO A 63 -3.48 -5.04 15.57
C PRO A 63 -1.97 -5.26 15.71
N PRO A 64 -1.52 -6.46 16.13
CA PRO A 64 -0.11 -6.74 16.29
C PRO A 64 0.60 -6.51 14.95
N THR A 65 1.79 -5.92 15.01
CA THR A 65 2.71 -5.85 13.88
C THR A 65 2.98 -7.27 13.39
N LYS A 66 2.27 -7.67 12.33
CA LYS A 66 2.50 -8.96 11.68
C LYS A 66 3.87 -8.91 11.03
N ARG A 67 4.88 -9.36 11.76
CA ARG A 67 6.04 -9.97 11.15
C ARG A 67 5.50 -11.06 10.23
N LEU A 68 5.75 -10.94 8.93
CA LEU A 68 5.56 -12.03 7.98
C LEU A 68 6.48 -13.17 8.39
N LYS A 69 5.97 -14.03 9.27
CA LYS A 69 6.52 -15.35 9.52
C LYS A 69 5.80 -16.26 8.52
N THR A 70 6.57 -16.80 7.58
CA THR A 70 6.11 -17.83 6.65
C THR A 70 5.45 -18.95 7.45
N TYR A 71 4.14 -19.08 7.28
CA TYR A 71 3.37 -20.26 7.67
C TYR A 71 2.65 -20.71 6.40
N PRO A 72 2.86 -21.96 5.94
CA PRO A 72 2.16 -22.47 4.77
C PRO A 72 0.67 -22.54 5.11
N TYR A 73 -0.14 -21.74 4.42
CA TYR A 73 -1.59 -21.77 4.57
C TYR A 73 -2.12 -23.02 3.87
N ASN A 74 -2.47 -24.01 4.67
CA ASN A 74 -3.10 -25.24 4.23
C ASN A 74 -4.51 -24.94 3.70
N SER A 75 -4.79 -25.44 2.50
CA SER A 75 -6.13 -25.50 1.92
C SER A 75 -7.08 -26.27 2.84
N SER A 76 -8.25 -25.71 3.18
CA SER A 76 -9.49 -26.49 3.32
C SER A 76 -10.76 -25.65 3.44
N LYS A 77 -11.55 -25.73 2.35
CA LYS A 77 -12.99 -26.04 2.34
C LYS A 77 -13.97 -25.06 2.99
N GLU A 78 -14.25 -23.98 2.27
CA GLU A 78 -15.65 -23.76 1.87
C GLU A 78 -15.69 -23.88 0.35
N GLN A 79 -16.33 -24.98 -0.07
CA GLN A 79 -16.60 -25.34 -1.44
C GLN A 79 -17.39 -24.23 -2.13
N ARG A 80 -16.68 -23.28 -2.73
CA ARG A 80 -17.16 -22.63 -3.94
C ARG A 80 -16.36 -23.28 -5.05
N VAL A 81 -16.98 -24.25 -5.71
CA VAL A 81 -16.60 -24.66 -7.06
C VAL A 81 -16.90 -23.46 -7.95
N GLU A 82 -16.09 -22.42 -7.82
CA GLU A 82 -15.89 -21.47 -8.89
C GLU A 82 -14.40 -21.55 -9.16
N GLU A 83 -14.07 -21.75 -10.42
CA GLU A 83 -12.74 -22.07 -10.89
C GLU A 83 -11.88 -20.79 -10.85
N ASP A 84 -11.61 -20.30 -9.64
CA ASP A 84 -10.73 -19.17 -9.36
C ASP A 84 -9.34 -19.56 -9.86
N GLN A 85 -8.96 -18.97 -10.98
CA GLN A 85 -7.66 -19.20 -11.58
C GLN A 85 -6.60 -18.52 -10.72
N THR A 86 -5.49 -19.22 -10.46
CA THR A 86 -4.41 -18.58 -9.71
C THR A 86 -3.74 -17.49 -10.54
N ARG A 87 -3.11 -16.53 -9.86
CA ARG A 87 -2.34 -15.47 -10.53
C ARG A 87 -1.24 -16.07 -11.41
N GLU A 88 -0.58 -17.11 -10.92
CA GLU A 88 0.50 -17.79 -11.65
C GLU A 88 -0.03 -18.47 -12.91
N GLN A 89 -1.20 -19.11 -12.83
CA GLN A 89 -1.87 -19.70 -14.00
C GLN A 89 -2.23 -18.64 -15.04
N MET A 90 -2.85 -17.52 -14.62
CA MET A 90 -3.16 -16.41 -15.52
C MET A 90 -1.92 -15.88 -16.25
N VAL A 91 -0.82 -15.69 -15.50
CA VAL A 91 0.45 -15.24 -16.10
C VAL A 91 0.95 -16.29 -17.09
N SER A 92 0.94 -17.57 -16.72
CA SER A 92 1.42 -18.64 -17.59
C SER A 92 0.65 -18.68 -18.92
N GLU A 93 -0.68 -18.65 -18.88
CA GLU A 93 -1.53 -18.74 -20.08
C GLU A 93 -1.37 -17.55 -21.02
N VAL A 94 -1.21 -16.34 -20.47
CA VAL A 94 -0.96 -15.14 -21.27
C VAL A 94 0.42 -15.20 -21.90
N THR A 95 1.45 -15.65 -21.17
CA THR A 95 2.81 -15.78 -21.71
C THR A 95 2.96 -16.91 -22.73
N SER A 96 2.19 -17.99 -22.59
CA SER A 96 2.11 -19.06 -23.60
C SER A 96 1.14 -18.74 -24.73
N ASN A 97 0.61 -17.51 -24.77
CA ASN A 97 -0.27 -17.00 -25.81
C ASN A 97 -1.56 -17.84 -25.98
N SER A 98 -1.96 -18.54 -24.92
CA SER A 98 -3.10 -19.46 -24.86
C SER A 98 -4.30 -18.89 -24.07
N GLY A 99 -4.19 -17.68 -23.53
CA GLY A 99 -5.27 -17.01 -22.79
C GLY A 99 -5.26 -15.49 -22.99
N LYS A 100 -6.43 -14.87 -22.81
CA LYS A 100 -6.62 -13.42 -22.88
C LYS A 100 -6.85 -12.83 -21.49
N LEU A 101 -6.26 -11.65 -21.22
CA LEU A 101 -6.44 -10.93 -19.95
C LEU A 101 -7.89 -10.45 -19.75
N GLU A 102 -8.67 -10.38 -20.82
CA GLU A 102 -10.07 -9.98 -20.83
C GLU A 102 -11.04 -11.09 -20.39
N GLU A 103 -10.56 -12.33 -20.19
CA GLU A 103 -11.40 -13.49 -19.85
C GLU A 103 -11.44 -13.80 -18.34
N SER A 104 -10.56 -13.16 -17.56
CA SER A 104 -10.49 -13.31 -16.11
C SER A 104 -10.39 -11.95 -15.41
N CYS A 105 -10.78 -11.92 -14.14
CA CYS A 105 -10.71 -10.73 -13.30
C CYS A 105 -9.27 -10.49 -12.86
N LEU A 106 -8.67 -9.37 -13.28
CA LEU A 106 -7.30 -9.01 -12.92
C LEU A 106 -7.07 -8.87 -11.41
N SER A 107 -8.11 -8.57 -10.64
CA SER A 107 -7.99 -8.35 -9.19
C SER A 107 -8.09 -9.62 -8.35
N CYS A 108 -8.85 -10.62 -8.80
CA CYS A 108 -9.12 -11.82 -7.97
C CYS A 108 -8.97 -13.17 -8.69
N GLY A 109 -8.70 -13.19 -10.00
CA GLY A 109 -8.49 -14.43 -10.75
C GLY A 109 -9.77 -15.19 -11.14
N ARG A 110 -10.94 -14.73 -10.69
CA ARG A 110 -12.23 -15.30 -11.12
C ARG A 110 -12.44 -15.18 -12.62
N ARG A 111 -12.89 -16.27 -13.24
CA ARG A 111 -13.44 -16.26 -14.59
C ARG A 111 -14.78 -15.50 -14.56
N ASN A 112 -15.25 -15.00 -15.72
CA ASN A 112 -16.44 -14.13 -15.84
C ASN A 112 -16.25 -12.67 -15.41
N PRO A 113 -15.39 -11.90 -16.10
CA PRO A 113 -15.35 -10.47 -15.94
C PRO A 113 -16.67 -9.84 -16.42
N ALA A 114 -17.16 -8.85 -15.67
CA ALA A 114 -18.36 -8.11 -16.00
C ALA A 114 -18.03 -6.86 -16.84
N THR A 115 -16.83 -6.32 -16.68
CA THR A 115 -16.34 -5.12 -17.38
C THR A 115 -14.83 -5.17 -17.60
N PHE A 116 -14.29 -4.22 -18.35
CA PHE A 116 -12.85 -3.99 -18.43
C PHE A 116 -12.33 -3.27 -17.19
N HIS A 117 -11.08 -3.55 -16.82
CA HIS A 117 -10.39 -2.85 -15.75
C HIS A 117 -10.09 -1.40 -16.19
N PRO A 118 -10.43 -0.38 -15.37
CA PRO A 118 -10.35 1.02 -15.81
C PRO A 118 -8.93 1.52 -16.08
N LEU A 119 -7.92 0.93 -15.42
CA LEU A 119 -6.51 1.36 -15.54
C LEU A 119 -5.64 0.47 -16.43
N PHE A 120 -6.06 -0.77 -16.71
CA PHE A 120 -5.20 -1.78 -17.34
C PHE A 120 -6.00 -2.59 -18.34
N LYS A 121 -5.32 -3.14 -19.35
CA LYS A 121 -5.96 -4.05 -20.30
C LYS A 121 -6.24 -5.40 -19.63
N GLY A 122 -7.53 -5.70 -19.41
CA GLY A 122 -8.01 -6.97 -18.89
C GLY A 122 -9.38 -6.85 -18.22
N GLY A 123 -9.90 -7.96 -17.71
CA GLY A 123 -11.24 -8.06 -17.15
C GLY A 123 -11.33 -7.68 -15.67
N LEU A 124 -12.53 -7.36 -15.23
CA LEU A 124 -12.89 -7.10 -13.83
C LEU A 124 -14.28 -7.69 -13.54
N CYS A 125 -14.39 -8.57 -12.54
CA CYS A 125 -15.68 -9.12 -12.12
C CYS A 125 -16.50 -8.07 -11.35
N GLN A 126 -17.82 -8.26 -11.27
CA GLN A 126 -18.73 -7.30 -10.63
C GLN A 126 -18.31 -6.97 -9.18
N THR A 127 -17.99 -8.00 -8.39
CA THR A 127 -17.57 -7.79 -6.99
C THR A 127 -16.29 -6.94 -6.87
N CYS A 128 -15.33 -7.14 -7.77
CA CYS A 128 -14.09 -6.37 -7.75
C CYS A 128 -14.32 -4.96 -8.28
N ARG A 129 -15.20 -4.78 -9.26
CA ARG A 129 -15.65 -3.46 -9.72
C ARG A 129 -16.30 -2.65 -8.60
N ASP A 130 -17.18 -3.25 -7.81
CA ASP A 130 -17.89 -2.54 -6.73
C ASP A 130 -16.95 -2.14 -5.57
N ARG A 131 -15.75 -2.71 -5.51
CA ARG A 131 -14.72 -2.46 -4.48
C ARG A 131 -13.55 -1.62 -4.97
N PHE A 132 -13.53 -1.29 -6.26
CA PHE A 132 -12.47 -0.55 -6.93
C PHE A 132 -12.72 0.95 -6.85
#